data_AF-A0A179DMV8-F1
#
_entry.id   AF-A0A179DMV8-F1
#
_cell.length_a   1.000
_cell.length_b   1.000
_cell.length_c   1.000
_cell.angle_alpha   90.00
_cell.angle_beta   90.00
_cell.angle_gamma   90.00
#
_symmetry.space_group_name_H-M   'P 1'
#
loop_
_entity.id
_entity.type
_entity.pdbx_description
1 polymer ?
#
loop_
_entity_poly.entity_id
_entity_poly.type
_entity_poly.pdbx_seq_one_letter_code
_entity_poly.pdbx_strand_id
1 'polypeptide(L)'
;MENKIAFDKIIKKYKTIFNFYGFSEHELNERYNNYIVNEQKCSVNDFVWSLFQQLLIISASKAKSEYELYRSQWEIYASMLNFRRNFEKSKANEILQLHLNAYIQMSNFENRLDLKCEVLSGFCCDYCDSLNGVKFEINDVIKNQYLASTKCTNEKGCNCCYGLVPERDSQGFAIVKRK
;
A
#
# COMPACT_ATOMS: atom_id res chain seq x y z
N MET A 1 -15.95 -26.53 4.79
CA MET A 1 -16.44 -26.24 3.42
C MET A 1 -16.45 -24.73 3.13
N GLU A 2 -17.01 -23.90 4.01
CA GLU A 2 -17.04 -22.43 3.84
C GLU A 2 -15.66 -21.77 3.75
N ASN A 3 -14.70 -22.19 4.59
CA ASN A 3 -13.34 -21.65 4.55
C ASN A 3 -12.62 -21.90 3.22
N LYS A 4 -12.85 -23.06 2.58
CA LYS A 4 -12.24 -23.39 1.29
C LYS A 4 -12.80 -22.50 0.16
N ILE A 5 -14.11 -22.29 0.15
CA ILE A 5 -14.77 -21.39 -0.82
C ILE A 5 -14.26 -19.94 -0.65
N ALA A 6 -14.14 -19.47 0.60
CA ALA A 6 -13.59 -18.15 0.89
C ALA A 6 -12.14 -18.02 0.42
N PHE A 7 -11.32 -19.02 0.72
CA PHE A 7 -9.92 -19.09 0.28
C PHE A 7 -9.82 -19.04 -1.25
N ASP A 8 -10.53 -19.89 -1.97
CA ASP A 8 -10.47 -19.96 -3.44
C ASP A 8 -10.88 -18.62 -4.07
N LYS A 9 -11.90 -17.96 -3.50
CA LYS A 9 -12.34 -16.62 -3.93
C LYS A 9 -11.25 -15.56 -3.72
N ILE A 10 -10.59 -15.56 -2.57
CA ILE A 10 -9.52 -14.61 -2.26
C ILE A 10 -8.30 -14.88 -3.15
N ILE A 11 -7.83 -16.11 -3.24
CA ILE A 11 -6.66 -16.45 -4.07
C ILE A 11 -6.90 -16.13 -5.53
N LYS A 12 -8.10 -16.40 -6.07
CA LYS A 12 -8.43 -15.99 -7.44
C LYS A 12 -8.31 -14.48 -7.65
N LYS A 13 -8.70 -13.67 -6.66
CA LYS A 13 -8.62 -12.20 -6.71
C LYS A 13 -7.17 -11.70 -6.70
N TYR A 14 -6.29 -12.35 -5.92
CA TYR A 14 -4.89 -11.94 -5.74
C TYR A 14 -3.88 -12.82 -6.48
N LYS A 15 -4.34 -13.68 -7.40
CA LYS A 15 -3.51 -14.63 -8.15
C LYS A 15 -2.32 -13.95 -8.83
N THR A 16 -2.54 -12.79 -9.45
CA THR A 16 -1.49 -12.07 -10.17
C THR A 16 -0.34 -11.67 -9.27
N ILE A 17 -0.61 -11.10 -8.09
CA ILE A 17 0.45 -10.65 -7.18
C ILE A 17 1.15 -11.86 -6.54
N PHE A 18 0.42 -12.89 -6.14
CA PHE A 18 1.05 -14.10 -5.58
C PHE A 18 1.96 -14.81 -6.60
N ASN A 19 1.47 -14.98 -7.84
CA ASN A 19 2.27 -15.58 -8.91
C ASN A 19 3.53 -14.76 -9.22
N PHE A 20 3.42 -13.43 -9.25
CA PHE A 20 4.56 -12.55 -9.52
C PHE A 20 5.70 -12.75 -8.51
N TYR A 21 5.37 -13.00 -7.25
CA TYR A 21 6.37 -13.26 -6.19
C TYR A 21 6.76 -14.74 -6.05
N GLY A 22 6.25 -15.62 -6.91
CA GLY A 22 6.68 -17.01 -7.02
C GLY A 22 5.78 -18.03 -6.34
N PHE A 23 4.60 -17.63 -5.85
CA PHE A 23 3.63 -18.56 -5.28
C PHE A 23 2.74 -19.12 -6.39
N SER A 24 2.95 -20.39 -6.73
CA SER A 24 2.04 -21.06 -7.66
C SER A 24 0.68 -21.36 -7.00
N GLU A 25 -0.36 -21.53 -7.81
CA GLU A 25 -1.68 -21.94 -7.30
C GLU A 25 -1.62 -23.30 -6.57
N HIS A 26 -0.80 -24.22 -7.05
CA HIS A 26 -0.56 -25.50 -6.39
C HIS A 26 0.06 -25.30 -5.00
N GLU A 27 1.13 -24.51 -4.91
CA GLU A 27 1.80 -24.20 -3.65
C GLU A 27 0.89 -23.49 -2.64
N LEU A 28 0.06 -22.55 -3.09
CA LEU A 28 -0.92 -21.87 -2.24
C LEU A 28 -1.94 -22.85 -1.65
N ASN A 29 -2.41 -23.81 -2.46
CA ASN A 29 -3.32 -24.86 -1.99
C ASN A 29 -2.65 -25.78 -0.97
N GLU A 30 -1.42 -26.22 -1.22
CA GLU A 30 -0.67 -27.06 -0.27
C GLU A 30 -0.44 -26.34 1.06
N ARG A 31 0.03 -25.09 1.01
CA ARG A 31 0.24 -24.26 2.21
C ARG A 31 -1.06 -24.07 2.99
N TYR A 32 -2.17 -23.82 2.30
CA TYR A 32 -3.46 -23.66 2.95
C TYR A 32 -3.94 -24.96 3.63
N ASN A 33 -3.81 -26.10 2.95
CA ASN A 33 -4.18 -27.39 3.52
C ASN A 33 -3.33 -27.71 4.77
N ASN A 34 -2.01 -27.49 4.70
CA ASN A 34 -1.11 -27.67 5.83
C ASN A 34 -1.46 -26.73 7.00
N TYR A 35 -1.80 -25.47 6.69
CA TYR A 35 -2.19 -24.47 7.68
C TYR A 35 -3.46 -24.88 8.44
N ILE A 36 -4.50 -25.33 7.75
CA ILE A 36 -5.75 -25.79 8.36
C ILE A 36 -5.56 -27.06 9.20
N VAL A 37 -4.70 -27.98 8.77
CA VAL A 37 -4.41 -29.23 9.50
C VAL A 37 -3.67 -28.95 10.81
N ASN A 38 -2.69 -28.04 10.79
CA ASN A 38 -1.82 -27.77 11.93
C ASN A 38 -2.40 -26.73 12.90
N GLU A 39 -3.18 -25.77 12.40
CA GLU A 39 -3.70 -24.66 13.18
C GLU A 39 -5.23 -24.74 13.25
N GLN A 40 -5.74 -25.66 14.09
CA GLN A 40 -7.15 -26.05 14.25
C GLN A 40 -8.17 -24.89 14.47
N LYS A 41 -7.73 -23.62 14.55
CA LYS A 41 -8.58 -22.44 14.77
C LYS A 41 -8.24 -21.20 13.91
N CYS A 42 -7.31 -21.30 12.95
CA CYS A 42 -6.93 -20.10 12.19
C CYS A 42 -7.88 -19.77 11.04
N SER A 43 -8.14 -18.48 10.86
CA SER A 43 -9.06 -18.01 9.83
C SER A 43 -8.37 -17.97 8.46
N VAL A 44 -9.17 -18.01 7.38
CA VAL A 44 -8.67 -17.78 6.02
C VAL A 44 -7.99 -16.42 5.91
N ASN A 45 -8.46 -15.43 6.66
CA ASN A 45 -7.89 -14.09 6.65
C ASN A 45 -6.48 -14.09 7.24
N ASP A 46 -6.27 -14.78 8.36
CA ASP A 46 -4.95 -14.89 8.99
C ASP A 46 -3.94 -15.58 8.05
N PHE A 47 -4.40 -16.62 7.35
CA PHE A 47 -3.59 -17.28 6.32
C PHE A 47 -3.18 -16.30 5.22
N VAL A 48 -4.13 -15.55 4.66
CA VAL A 48 -3.86 -14.57 3.58
C VAL A 48 -2.95 -13.44 4.07
N TRP A 49 -3.13 -12.99 5.31
CA TRP A 49 -2.22 -12.04 5.97
C TRP A 49 -0.80 -12.58 6.02
N SER A 50 -0.63 -13.85 6.41
CA SER A 50 0.68 -14.50 6.44
C SER A 50 1.34 -14.52 5.06
N LEU A 51 0.56 -14.70 3.99
CA LEU A 51 1.07 -14.64 2.62
C LEU A 51 1.55 -13.23 2.27
N PHE A 52 0.80 -12.17 2.61
CA PHE A 52 1.25 -10.80 2.38
C PHE A 52 2.54 -10.47 3.12
N GLN A 53 2.71 -10.94 4.36
CA GLN A 53 3.98 -10.76 5.10
C GLN A 53 5.14 -11.46 4.40
N GLN A 54 4.91 -12.66 3.87
CA GLN A 54 5.92 -13.37 3.08
C GLN A 54 6.24 -12.64 1.77
N LEU A 55 5.26 -12.03 1.11
CA LEU A 55 5.51 -11.20 -0.07
C LEU A 55 6.46 -10.05 0.27
N LEU A 56 6.24 -9.37 1.39
CA LEU A 56 7.11 -8.27 1.85
C LEU A 56 8.55 -8.77 2.06
N ILE A 57 8.73 -9.89 2.76
CA ILE A 57 10.06 -10.49 3.00
C ILE A 57 10.75 -10.89 1.68
N ILE A 58 10.04 -11.56 0.78
CA ILE A 58 10.58 -12.00 -0.51
C ILE A 58 10.92 -10.80 -1.39
N SER A 59 10.07 -9.77 -1.40
CA SER A 59 10.32 -8.56 -2.17
C SER A 59 11.57 -7.83 -1.66
N ALA A 60 11.73 -7.73 -0.34
CA ALA A 60 12.88 -7.09 0.27
C ALA A 60 14.20 -7.83 -0.02
N SER A 61 14.20 -9.17 -0.02
CA SER A 61 15.40 -9.95 -0.32
C SER A 61 15.80 -9.95 -1.81
N LYS A 62 14.84 -9.68 -2.70
CA LYS A 62 15.06 -9.65 -4.15
C LYS A 62 15.34 -8.24 -4.70
N ALA A 63 15.00 -7.18 -3.97
CA ALA A 63 15.15 -5.81 -4.42
C ALA A 63 16.64 -5.45 -4.62
N LYS A 64 16.96 -4.89 -5.79
CA LYS A 64 18.32 -4.44 -6.15
C LYS A 64 18.56 -2.96 -5.91
N SER A 65 17.50 -2.22 -5.60
CA SER A 65 17.53 -0.79 -5.32
C SER A 65 16.39 -0.40 -4.38
N GLU A 66 16.51 0.77 -3.76
CA GLU A 66 15.42 1.34 -2.95
C GLU A 66 14.15 1.56 -3.77
N TYR A 67 14.28 1.97 -5.04
CA TYR A 67 13.13 2.06 -5.95
C TYR A 67 12.38 0.73 -6.08
N GLU A 68 13.09 -0.36 -6.36
CA GLU A 68 12.47 -1.68 -6.51
C GLU A 68 11.80 -2.16 -5.20
N LEU A 69 12.44 -1.85 -4.06
CA LEU A 69 11.90 -2.13 -2.74
C LEU A 69 10.58 -1.38 -2.52
N TYR A 70 10.58 -0.06 -2.68
CA TYR A 70 9.40 0.77 -2.44
C TYR A 70 8.30 0.51 -3.46
N ARG A 71 8.64 0.21 -4.72
CA ARG A 71 7.67 -0.21 -5.72
C ARG A 71 6.95 -1.49 -5.30
N SER A 72 7.70 -2.50 -4.87
CA SER A 72 7.11 -3.76 -4.41
C SER A 72 6.22 -3.55 -3.19
N GLN A 73 6.69 -2.75 -2.22
CA GLN A 73 5.89 -2.38 -1.06
C GLN A 73 4.60 -1.66 -1.45
N TRP A 74 4.67 -0.70 -2.39
CA TRP A 74 3.50 0.02 -2.88
C TRP A 74 2.44 -0.93 -3.47
N GLU A 75 2.86 -1.88 -4.31
CA GLU A 75 1.98 -2.90 -4.94
C GLU A 75 1.38 -3.87 -3.91
N ILE A 76 2.20 -4.33 -2.95
CA ILE A 76 1.77 -5.26 -1.88
C ILE A 76 0.80 -4.56 -0.92
N TYR A 77 1.13 -3.35 -0.45
CA TYR A 77 0.25 -2.58 0.44
C TYR A 77 -1.07 -2.19 -0.23
N ALA A 78 -1.08 -1.93 -1.55
CA ALA A 78 -2.32 -1.75 -2.29
C ALA A 78 -3.22 -3.00 -2.22
N SER A 79 -2.63 -4.18 -2.34
CA SER A 79 -3.34 -5.45 -2.25
C SER A 79 -3.86 -5.73 -0.84
N MET A 80 -3.05 -5.49 0.19
CA MET A 80 -3.44 -5.57 1.60
C MET A 80 -4.57 -4.59 1.94
N LEU A 81 -4.48 -3.35 1.44
CA LEU A 81 -5.50 -2.32 1.62
C LEU A 81 -6.85 -2.76 1.02
N ASN A 82 -6.81 -3.30 -0.20
CA ASN A 82 -7.98 -3.83 -0.86
C ASN A 82 -8.57 -5.02 -0.09
N PHE A 83 -7.71 -5.89 0.44
CA PHE A 83 -8.10 -7.07 1.21
C PHE A 83 -8.86 -6.69 2.47
N ARG A 84 -8.26 -5.85 3.32
CA ARG A 84 -8.86 -5.36 4.57
C ARG A 84 -10.21 -4.69 4.35
N ARG A 85 -10.33 -3.85 3.31
CA ARG A 85 -11.57 -3.11 3.02
C ARG A 85 -12.68 -3.97 2.43
N ASN A 86 -12.34 -4.91 1.54
CA ASN A 86 -13.34 -5.61 0.73
C ASN A 86 -13.67 -7.01 1.22
N PHE A 87 -12.73 -7.71 1.86
CA PHE A 87 -12.94 -9.05 2.40
C PHE A 87 -13.17 -9.01 3.90
N GLU A 88 -12.35 -8.25 4.65
CA GLU A 88 -12.50 -8.12 6.11
C GLU A 88 -13.51 -7.02 6.51
N LYS A 89 -13.92 -6.17 5.56
CA LYS A 89 -14.89 -5.07 5.76
C LYS A 89 -14.50 -4.10 6.88
N SER A 90 -13.20 -3.85 7.04
CA SER A 90 -12.67 -3.03 8.12
C SER A 90 -11.88 -1.81 7.62
N LYS A 91 -11.71 -0.83 8.49
CA LYS A 91 -10.84 0.33 8.27
C LYS A 91 -9.39 -0.14 8.10
N ALA A 92 -8.63 0.61 7.32
CA ALA A 92 -7.30 0.23 6.84
C ALA A 92 -6.39 1.45 6.68
N ASN A 93 -6.49 2.39 7.63
CA ASN A 93 -5.77 3.65 7.55
C ASN A 93 -4.25 3.44 7.69
N GLU A 94 -3.86 2.55 8.58
CA GLU A 94 -2.49 2.15 8.82
C GLU A 94 -1.83 1.55 7.55
N ILE A 95 -2.58 0.74 6.80
CA ILE A 95 -2.10 0.14 5.54
C ILE A 95 -2.03 1.21 4.44
N LEU A 96 -3.00 2.13 4.41
CA LEU A 96 -2.96 3.24 3.47
C LEU A 96 -1.77 4.17 3.73
N GLN A 97 -1.42 4.44 5.00
CA GLN A 97 -0.21 5.22 5.32
C GLN A 97 1.05 4.54 4.79
N LEU A 98 1.18 3.22 4.98
CA LEU A 98 2.30 2.44 4.42
C LEU A 98 2.33 2.51 2.88
N HIS A 99 1.18 2.37 2.23
CA HIS A 99 1.04 2.47 0.78
C HIS A 99 1.44 3.86 0.24
N LEU A 100 0.97 4.94 0.89
CA LEU A 100 1.30 6.31 0.50
C LEU A 100 2.78 6.63 0.72
N ASN A 101 3.37 6.15 1.82
CA ASN A 101 4.80 6.31 2.09
C ASN A 101 5.64 5.61 1.01
N ALA A 102 5.32 4.35 0.70
CA ALA A 102 6.01 3.60 -0.36
C ALA A 102 5.92 4.31 -1.72
N TYR A 103 4.74 4.86 -2.08
CA TYR A 103 4.57 5.66 -3.29
C TYR A 103 5.48 6.89 -3.35
N ILE A 104 5.52 7.66 -2.27
CA ILE A 104 6.34 8.88 -2.17
C ILE A 104 7.82 8.53 -2.27
N GLN A 105 8.28 7.54 -1.51
CA GLN A 105 9.67 7.11 -1.49
C GLN A 105 10.15 6.60 -2.85
N MET A 106 9.37 5.71 -3.48
CA MET A 106 9.64 5.19 -4.82
C MET A 106 9.82 6.33 -5.82
N SER A 107 8.85 7.25 -5.85
CA SER A 107 8.83 8.34 -6.82
C SER A 107 9.94 9.36 -6.56
N ASN A 108 10.25 9.63 -5.29
CA ASN A 108 11.35 10.53 -4.93
C ASN A 108 12.70 9.95 -5.35
N PHE A 109 12.91 8.64 -5.21
CA PHE A 109 14.17 8.01 -5.58
C PHE A 109 14.44 8.05 -7.09
N GLU A 110 13.41 7.84 -7.91
CA GLU A 110 13.55 7.80 -9.38
C GLU A 110 13.66 9.21 -10.00
N ASN A 111 13.05 10.22 -9.36
CA ASN A 111 12.91 11.53 -9.97
C ASN A 111 14.10 12.46 -9.70
N ARG A 112 14.56 13.13 -10.76
CA ARG A 112 15.62 14.15 -10.72
C ARG A 112 15.09 15.55 -10.40
N LEU A 113 13.79 15.76 -10.48
CA LEU A 113 13.15 17.05 -10.18
C LEU A 113 12.97 17.22 -8.69
N ASP A 114 13.00 18.47 -8.24
CA ASP A 114 12.58 18.81 -6.89
C ASP A 114 11.06 18.69 -6.80
N LEU A 115 10.57 17.85 -5.89
CA LEU A 115 9.18 17.42 -5.85
C LEU A 115 8.54 17.78 -4.51
N LYS A 116 7.30 18.27 -4.58
CA LYS A 116 6.42 18.43 -3.43
C LYS A 116 5.27 17.43 -3.47
N CYS A 117 4.79 17.07 -2.29
CA CYS A 117 3.57 16.28 -2.13
C CYS A 117 2.37 17.23 -2.03
N GLU A 118 1.50 17.20 -3.03
CA GLU A 118 0.20 17.86 -3.00
C GLU A 118 -0.85 16.88 -2.43
N VAL A 119 -1.60 17.31 -1.42
CA VAL A 119 -2.71 16.52 -0.89
C VAL A 119 -3.88 16.58 -1.87
N LEU A 120 -4.36 15.40 -2.27
CA LEU A 120 -5.57 15.23 -3.08
C LEU A 120 -6.66 14.62 -2.19
N SER A 121 -7.61 15.44 -1.76
CA SER A 121 -8.70 14.96 -0.92
C SER A 121 -9.67 14.10 -1.73
N GLY A 122 -10.03 12.95 -1.17
CA GLY A 122 -11.14 12.13 -1.64
C GLY A 122 -12.47 12.47 -0.96
N PHE A 123 -12.56 13.62 -0.27
CA PHE A 123 -13.73 14.09 0.45
C PHE A 123 -14.23 13.13 1.54
N CYS A 124 -13.29 12.49 2.25
CA CYS A 124 -13.63 11.52 3.29
C CYS A 124 -13.85 12.13 4.68
N CYS A 125 -13.35 13.34 4.95
CA CYS A 125 -13.58 14.09 6.17
C CYS A 125 -13.06 15.54 6.06
N ASP A 126 -13.60 16.42 6.91
CA ASP A 126 -13.24 17.85 6.98
C ASP A 126 -11.73 18.09 7.14
N TYR A 127 -11.05 17.24 7.92
CA TYR A 127 -9.60 17.36 8.10
C TYR A 127 -8.85 17.16 6.78
N CYS A 128 -9.20 16.13 6.01
CA CYS A 128 -8.58 15.90 4.70
C CYS A 128 -8.96 17.00 3.69
N ASP A 129 -10.20 17.49 3.75
CA ASP A 129 -10.67 18.56 2.87
C ASP A 129 -9.96 19.88 3.13
N SER A 130 -9.67 20.18 4.41
CA SER A 130 -8.89 21.35 4.80
C SER A 130 -7.45 21.35 4.25
N LEU A 131 -6.93 20.17 3.87
CA LEU A 131 -5.61 20.00 3.30
C LEU A 131 -5.62 19.92 1.77
N ASN A 132 -6.78 19.89 1.11
CA ASN A 132 -6.86 19.70 -0.33
C ASN A 132 -6.07 20.77 -1.12
N GLY A 133 -5.19 20.34 -2.03
CA GLY A 133 -4.31 21.21 -2.81
C GLY A 133 -3.12 21.79 -2.04
N VAL A 134 -3.00 21.54 -0.73
CA VAL A 134 -1.85 21.98 0.06
C VAL A 134 -0.62 21.15 -0.33
N LYS A 135 0.50 21.84 -0.52
CA LYS A 135 1.77 21.26 -0.92
C LYS A 135 2.73 21.23 0.27
N PHE A 136 3.33 20.08 0.50
CA PHE A 136 4.30 19.85 1.57
C PHE A 136 5.62 19.32 1.00
N GLU A 137 6.70 19.56 1.73
CA GLU A 137 7.97 18.89 1.48
C GLU A 137 7.82 17.38 1.68
N ILE A 138 8.47 16.58 0.83
CA ILE A 138 8.40 15.11 0.89
C ILE A 138 8.79 14.59 2.29
N ASN A 139 9.88 15.12 2.87
CA ASN A 139 10.37 14.70 4.18
C ASN A 139 9.37 15.01 5.30
N ASP A 140 8.65 16.13 5.19
CA ASP A 140 7.60 16.48 6.15
C ASP A 140 6.41 15.53 6.04
N VAL A 141 6.04 15.12 4.83
CA VAL A 141 4.97 14.14 4.64
C VAL A 141 5.33 12.77 5.21
N ILE A 142 6.56 12.31 4.97
CA ILE A 142 7.05 11.01 5.50
C ILE A 142 7.03 11.02 7.04
N LYS A 143 7.43 12.14 7.65
CA LYS A 143 7.49 12.31 9.11
C LYS A 143 6.11 12.47 9.75
N ASN A 144 5.28 13.37 9.20
CA ASN A 144 4.05 13.81 9.85
C ASN A 144 2.81 13.00 9.42
N GLN A 145 2.88 12.30 8.28
CA GLN A 145 1.82 11.40 7.79
C GLN A 145 0.43 12.05 7.82
N TYR A 146 0.28 13.18 7.13
CA TYR A 146 -0.94 14.00 7.17
C TYR A 146 -2.21 13.24 6.76
N LEU A 147 -2.13 12.31 5.81
CA LEU A 147 -3.26 11.52 5.34
C LEU A 147 -3.42 10.19 6.08
N ALA A 148 -4.62 9.61 5.97
CA ALA A 148 -5.00 8.38 6.65
C ALA A 148 -4.80 8.45 8.18
N SER A 149 -5.02 9.63 8.75
CA SER A 149 -4.93 9.85 10.19
C SER A 149 -6.09 9.21 10.95
N THR A 150 -5.97 9.19 12.28
CA THR A 150 -7.03 8.80 13.21
C THR A 150 -8.26 9.74 13.15
N LYS A 151 -8.13 10.91 12.53
CA LYS A 151 -9.21 11.89 12.34
C LYS A 151 -10.14 11.56 11.16
N CYS A 152 -9.83 10.54 10.37
CA CYS A 152 -10.69 10.15 9.24
C CYS A 152 -12.01 9.51 9.72
N THR A 153 -13.13 10.09 9.31
CA THR A 153 -14.47 9.65 9.72
C THR A 153 -15.06 8.56 8.81
N ASN A 154 -14.59 8.42 7.56
CA ASN A 154 -15.09 7.42 6.62
C ASN A 154 -15.03 5.98 7.17
N GLU A 155 -16.11 5.23 6.98
CA GLU A 155 -16.31 3.88 7.50
C GLU A 155 -15.27 2.87 6.98
N LYS A 156 -14.83 3.01 5.73
CA LYS A 156 -13.79 2.15 5.14
C LYS A 156 -12.37 2.69 5.31
N GLY A 157 -12.23 3.82 6.00
CA GLY A 157 -10.98 4.55 6.14
C GLY A 157 -10.75 5.59 5.05
N CYS A 158 -9.65 6.33 5.16
CA CYS A 158 -9.31 7.44 4.27
C CYS A 158 -9.18 6.98 2.81
N ASN A 159 -9.61 7.79 1.85
CA ASN A 159 -9.45 7.53 0.41
C ASN A 159 -8.61 8.62 -0.28
N CYS A 160 -8.00 9.51 0.50
CA CYS A 160 -7.15 10.59 -0.02
C CYS A 160 -5.79 10.03 -0.46
N CYS A 161 -5.13 10.75 -1.36
CA CYS A 161 -3.80 10.41 -1.84
C CYS A 161 -2.91 11.64 -1.95
N TYR A 162 -1.64 11.42 -2.28
CA TYR A 162 -0.71 12.49 -2.64
C TYR A 162 -0.49 12.50 -4.14
N GLY A 163 -0.54 13.67 -4.75
CA GLY A 163 0.08 13.95 -6.03
C GLY A 163 1.52 14.43 -5.83
N LEU A 164 2.41 14.09 -6.75
CA LEU A 164 3.78 14.62 -6.74
C LEU A 164 3.89 15.69 -7.82
N VAL A 165 4.22 16.90 -7.39
CA VAL A 165 4.29 18.07 -8.27
C VAL A 165 5.71 18.63 -8.28
N PRO A 166 6.29 18.86 -9.47
CA PRO A 166 7.60 19.48 -9.54
C PRO A 166 7.52 20.93 -9.09
N GLU A 167 8.49 21.34 -8.28
CA GLU A 167 8.70 22.75 -8.00
C GLU A 167 9.10 23.49 -9.27
N ARG A 168 8.66 24.74 -9.37
CA ARG A 168 8.96 25.61 -10.51
C ARG A 168 9.64 26.87 -10.04
N ASP A 169 10.62 27.33 -10.80
CA ASP A 169 11.26 28.61 -10.57
C ASP A 169 10.35 29.79 -10.96
N SER A 170 10.84 31.02 -10.77
CA SER A 170 10.11 32.25 -11.12
C SER A 170 9.75 32.38 -12.61
N GLN A 171 10.38 31.61 -13.48
CA GLN A 171 10.13 31.59 -14.93
C GLN A 171 9.21 30.41 -15.33
N GLY A 172 8.82 29.58 -14.37
CA GLY A 172 7.94 28.43 -14.57
C GLY A 172 8.66 27.14 -14.96
N PHE A 173 9.99 27.10 -14.95
CA PHE A 173 10.75 25.88 -15.26
C PHE A 173 10.84 24.96 -14.06
N ALA A 174 10.79 23.64 -14.31
CA ALA A 174 10.93 22.65 -13.25
C ALA A 174 12.35 22.67 -12.66
N ILE A 175 12.44 22.66 -11.33
CA ILE A 175 13.71 22.67 -10.61
C ILE A 175 14.28 21.24 -10.56
N VAL A 176 15.59 21.10 -10.79
CA VAL A 176 16.32 19.83 -10.69
C VAL A 176 17.01 19.74 -9.34
N LYS A 177 16.96 18.57 -8.69
CA LYS A 177 17.64 18.29 -7.42
C LYS A 177 19.13 18.58 -7.52
N ARG A 178 19.67 19.27 -6.50
CA ARG A 178 21.11 19.39 -6.31
C ARG A 178 21.61 18.06 -5.73
N LYS A 179 22.59 17.43 -6.39
CA LYS A 179 23.26 16.22 -5.90
C LYS A 179 24.06 16.51 -4.63
#